data_AF-H3ZQG8-F1
#
_entry.id   AF-H3ZQG8-F1
#
_cell.length_a   1.000
_cell.length_b   1.000
_cell.length_c   1.000
_cell.angle_alpha   90.00
_cell.angle_beta   90.00
_cell.angle_gamma   90.00
#
_symmetry.space_group_name_H-M   'P 1'
#
loop_
_entity.id
_entity.type
_entity.pdbx_description
1 polymer ?
#
loop_
_entity_poly.entity_id
_entity_poly.type
_entity_poly.pdbx_seq_one_letter_code
_entity_poly.pdbx_strand_id
1 'polypeptide(L)'
;MRKGFVKEVLSKIKYDPRENEEDYYIVIEHRGAYGNVKKIPVKLIELGHGYFFIEDTQIPYHRILAVVRKDGKVVWKKRGLGDEVKF
;
A
#
# COMPACT_ATOMS: atom_id res chain seq x y z
N MET A 1 8.16 18.69 3.19
CA MET A 1 8.18 17.22 2.99
C MET A 1 7.35 16.91 1.76
N ARG A 2 7.99 16.63 0.61
CA ARG A 2 7.24 16.26 -0.61
C ARG A 2 6.49 14.96 -0.30
N LYS A 3 5.16 15.01 -0.34
CA LYS A 3 4.32 13.81 -0.30
C LYS A 3 4.75 12.94 -1.47
N GLY A 4 5.54 11.90 -1.21
CA GLY A 4 5.77 10.87 -2.20
C GLY A 4 4.41 10.25 -2.51
N PHE A 5 4.05 10.22 -3.80
CA PHE A 5 2.83 9.55 -4.24
C PHE A 5 2.98 8.07 -3.83
N VAL A 6 1.92 7.39 -3.36
CA VAL A 6 2.05 6.00 -2.87
C VAL A 6 2.70 5.07 -3.91
N LYS A 7 2.51 5.35 -5.21
CA LYS A 7 3.23 4.71 -6.31
C LYS A 7 4.75 4.80 -6.16
N GLU A 8 5.31 5.97 -5.84
CA GLU A 8 6.75 6.15 -5.67
C GLU A 8 7.29 5.30 -4.51
N VAL A 9 6.54 5.23 -3.40
CA VAL A 9 6.88 4.36 -2.27
C VAL A 9 6.90 2.90 -2.71
N LEU A 10 5.87 2.45 -3.43
CA LEU A 10 5.79 1.09 -3.95
C LEU A 10 6.85 0.79 -5.01
N SER A 11 7.16 1.75 -5.89
CA SER A 11 8.22 1.63 -6.89
C SER A 11 9.58 1.47 -6.22
N LYS A 12 9.86 2.23 -5.16
CA LYS A 12 11.07 2.02 -4.37
C LYS A 12 11.11 0.59 -3.79
N ILE A 13 10.03 0.15 -3.15
CA ILE A 13 9.97 -1.21 -2.56
C ILE A 13 10.15 -2.31 -3.62
N LYS A 14 9.58 -2.14 -4.82
CA LYS A 14 9.62 -3.11 -5.92
C LYS A 14 10.97 -3.20 -6.63
N TYR A 15 11.71 -2.09 -6.71
CA TYR A 15 12.84 -1.98 -7.63
C TYR A 15 14.17 -1.53 -6.99
N ASP A 16 14.16 -1.04 -5.75
CA ASP A 16 15.40 -0.73 -5.02
C ASP A 16 16.00 -2.05 -4.46
N PRO A 17 17.23 -2.44 -4.83
CA PRO A 17 17.83 -3.70 -4.38
C PRO A 17 18.10 -3.76 -2.86
N ARG A 18 17.98 -2.63 -2.15
CA ARG A 18 18.10 -2.57 -0.68
C ARG A 18 16.79 -2.92 0.02
N GLU A 19 15.69 -3.00 -0.72
CA GLU A 19 14.36 -3.32 -0.23
C GLU A 19 14.02 -4.78 -0.59
N ASN A 20 13.20 -5.42 0.24
CA ASN A 20 12.62 -6.73 -0.05
C ASN A 20 11.10 -6.59 -0.04
N GLU A 21 10.46 -6.71 -1.20
CA GLU A 21 9.01 -6.58 -1.34
C GLU A 21 8.20 -7.56 -0.49
N GLU A 22 8.78 -8.71 -0.12
CA GLU A 22 8.13 -9.67 0.76
C GLU A 22 7.92 -9.10 2.17
N ASP A 23 8.66 -8.07 2.57
CA ASP A 23 8.57 -7.46 3.90
C ASP A 23 7.44 -6.45 4.04
N TYR A 24 6.67 -6.20 2.97
CA TYR A 24 5.70 -5.13 2.92
C TYR A 24 4.28 -5.63 2.59
N TYR A 25 3.31 -4.94 3.18
CA TYR A 25 1.89 -5.06 2.84
C TYR A 25 1.32 -3.69 2.48
N ILE A 26 0.40 -3.67 1.52
CA ILE A 26 -0.53 -2.55 1.35
C ILE A 26 -1.81 -2.85 2.11
N VAL A 27 -2.38 -1.81 2.73
CA VAL A 27 -3.69 -1.86 3.35
C VAL A 27 -4.66 -1.11 2.45
N ILE A 28 -5.73 -1.77 2.00
CA ILE A 28 -6.76 -1.14 1.16
C ILE A 28 -8.12 -1.12 1.86
N GLU A 29 -8.93 -0.13 1.51
CA GLU A 29 -10.35 -0.09 1.86
C GLU A 29 -11.14 -1.11 1.03
N HIS A 30 -11.87 -2.03 1.69
CA HIS A 30 -12.78 -2.97 1.04
C HIS A 30 -14.18 -2.36 0.92
N ARG A 31 -14.85 -2.49 -0.24
CA ARG A 31 -16.23 -2.00 -0.42
C ARG A 31 -17.19 -2.92 0.34
N GLY A 32 -18.03 -2.37 1.22
CA GLY A 32 -19.17 -3.08 1.83
C GLY A 32 -19.35 -2.95 3.34
N ALA A 33 -18.34 -2.49 4.08
CA ALA A 33 -18.48 -2.15 5.50
C ALA A 33 -17.41 -1.14 5.94
N TYR A 34 -17.81 -0.11 6.69
CA TYR A 34 -16.90 0.83 7.33
C TYR A 34 -15.93 0.03 8.24
N GLY A 35 -14.63 0.11 7.98
CA GLY A 35 -13.60 -0.58 8.77
C GLY A 35 -13.11 -1.93 8.24
N ASN A 36 -13.66 -2.47 7.15
CA ASN A 36 -13.08 -3.66 6.51
C ASN A 36 -11.86 -3.27 5.66
N VAL A 37 -10.68 -3.40 6.25
CA VAL A 37 -9.41 -3.22 5.55
C VAL A 37 -8.83 -4.58 5.13
N LYS A 38 -8.22 -4.64 3.95
CA LYS A 38 -7.51 -5.85 3.48
C LYS A 38 -6.01 -5.58 3.41
N LYS A 39 -5.22 -6.45 4.03
CA LYS A 39 -3.76 -6.51 3.86
C LYS A 39 -3.41 -7.35 2.64
N ILE A 40 -2.64 -6.79 1.72
CA ILE A 40 -2.18 -7.47 0.50
C ILE A 40 -0.65 -7.40 0.48
N PRO A 41 0.05 -8.55 0.38
CA PRO A 41 1.51 -8.57 0.21
C PRO A 41 1.94 -7.78 -1.03
N VAL A 42 2.95 -6.91 -0.91
CA VAL A 42 3.45 -6.13 -2.05
C VAL A 42 4.01 -7.03 -3.14
N LYS A 43 4.58 -8.19 -2.81
CA LYS A 43 5.04 -9.16 -3.81
C LYS A 43 3.97 -9.59 -4.82
N LEU A 44 2.69 -9.58 -4.43
CA LEU A 44 1.59 -10.01 -5.30
C LEU A 44 1.06 -8.91 -6.23
N ILE A 45 1.57 -7.67 -6.10
CA ILE A 45 1.06 -6.55 -6.89
C ILE A 45 1.97 -6.21 -8.06
N GLU A 46 1.35 -5.79 -9.17
CA GLU A 46 2.07 -5.23 -10.32
C GLU A 46 1.74 -3.74 -10.47
N LEU A 47 2.76 -2.90 -10.65
CA LEU A 47 2.57 -1.45 -10.68
C LEU A 47 2.20 -0.97 -12.08
N GLY A 48 1.05 -0.31 -12.19
CA GLY A 48 0.63 0.44 -13.37
C GLY A 48 0.79 1.95 -13.20
N HIS A 49 0.36 2.71 -14.22
CA HIS A 49 0.53 4.17 -14.23
C HIS A 49 -0.26 4.88 -13.11
N GLY A 50 -1.56 4.58 -12.99
CA GLY A 50 -2.48 5.17 -12.00
C GLY A 50 -3.22 4.15 -11.11
N TYR A 51 -2.84 2.89 -11.23
CA TYR A 51 -3.42 1.73 -10.57
C TYR A 51 -2.32 0.68 -10.37
N PHE A 52 -2.65 -0.38 -9.63
CA PHE A 52 -1.87 -1.61 -9.56
C PHE A 52 -2.79 -2.80 -9.84
N PHE A 53 -2.20 -3.94 -10.19
CA PHE A 53 -2.93 -5.19 -10.36
C PHE A 53 -2.67 -6.14 -9.20
N ILE A 54 -3.65 -6.98 -8.91
CA ILE A 54 -3.48 -8.23 -8.17
C ILE A 54 -4.05 -9.30 -9.09
N GLU A 55 -3.20 -10.16 -9.63
CA GLU A 55 -3.58 -11.06 -10.72
C GLU A 55 -4.27 -10.23 -11.83
N ASP A 56 -5.51 -10.55 -12.22
CA ASP A 56 -6.25 -9.83 -13.26
C ASP A 56 -7.07 -8.63 -12.73
N THR A 57 -7.03 -8.36 -11.43
CA THR A 57 -7.85 -7.31 -10.80
C THR A 57 -7.12 -5.98 -10.75
N GLN A 58 -7.64 -4.98 -11.47
CA GLN A 58 -7.13 -3.61 -11.44
C GLN A 58 -7.67 -2.82 -10.23
N ILE A 59 -6.76 -2.24 -9.44
CA ILE A 59 -7.08 -1.46 -8.23
C ILE A 59 -6.41 -0.08 -8.28
N PRO A 60 -7.17 1.02 -8.16
CA PRO A 60 -6.60 2.36 -8.10
C PRO A 60 -5.78 2.61 -6.83
N TYR A 61 -4.67 3.35 -6.96
CA TYR A 61 -3.80 3.71 -5.83
C TYR A 61 -4.51 4.48 -4.70
N HIS A 62 -5.53 5.27 -5.02
CA HIS A 62 -6.25 6.08 -4.03
C HIS A 62 -7.01 5.24 -2.98
N ARG A 63 -7.18 3.93 -3.22
CA ARG A 63 -7.76 2.98 -2.27
C ARG A 63 -6.77 2.48 -1.22
N ILE A 64 -5.48 2.71 -1.42
CA ILE A 64 -4.46 2.36 -0.43
C ILE A 64 -4.57 3.36 0.73
N LEU A 65 -4.74 2.80 1.93
CA LEU A 65 -4.79 3.52 3.20
C LEU A 65 -3.39 3.63 3.81
N ALA A 66 -2.59 2.57 3.72
CA ALA A 66 -1.23 2.54 4.23
C ALA A 66 -0.34 1.52 3.50
N VAL A 67 0.96 1.72 3.63
CA VAL A 67 2.01 0.75 3.33
C VAL A 67 2.72 0.46 4.64
N VAL A 68 2.75 -0.81 5.04
CA VAL A 68 3.28 -1.26 6.33
C VAL A 68 4.30 -2.36 6.13
N ARG A 69 5.31 -2.41 6.99
CA ARG A 69 6.26 -3.53 7.07
C ARG A 69 5.70 -4.67 7.93
N LYS A 70 6.26 -5.86 7.77
CA LYS A 70 6.00 -7.03 8.65
C LYS A 70 6.28 -6.75 10.12
N ASP A 71 7.25 -5.88 10.41
CA ASP A 71 7.60 -5.43 11.78
C ASP A 71 6.59 -4.43 12.39
N GLY A 72 5.53 -4.07 11.65
CA GLY A 72 4.50 -3.12 12.09
C GLY A 72 4.83 -1.65 11.78
N LYS A 73 6.02 -1.34 11.23
CA LYS A 73 6.38 0.04 10.87
C LYS A 73 5.54 0.54 9.70
N VAL A 74 4.87 1.68 9.88
CA VAL A 74 4.17 2.39 8.81
C VAL A 74 5.18 3.17 7.98
N VAL A 75 5.24 2.85 6.69
CA VAL A 75 6.16 3.48 5.71
C VAL A 75 5.48 4.63 5.01
N TRP A 76 4.19 4.49 4.76
CA TRP A 76 3.35 5.51 4.15
C TRP A 76 1.92 5.38 4.67
N LYS A 77 1.23 6.52 4.85
CA LYS A 77 -0.19 6.57 5.21
C LYS A 77 -0.92 7.64 4.40
N LYS A 78 -2.16 7.35 4.02
CA LYS A 78 -3.07 8.30 3.36
C LYS A 78 -3.34 9.46 4.31
N ARG A 79 -3.28 10.70 3.79
CA ARG A 79 -3.58 11.89 4.58
C ARG A 79 -5.06 11.89 4.99
N GLY A 80 -5.34 12.25 6.24
CA GLY A 80 -6.70 12.30 6.78
C GLY A 80 -7.14 11.01 7.48
N LEU A 81 -6.31 9.96 7.48
CA LEU A 81 -6.45 8.88 8.45
C LEU A 81 -5.99 9.38 9.82
N GLY A 82 -6.86 9.34 10.83
CA GLY A 82 -6.50 9.68 12.21
C GLY A 82 -5.43 8.73 12.76
N ASP A 83 -4.69 9.18 13.77
CA ASP A 83 -3.61 8.38 14.40
C ASP A 83 -4.14 7.15 15.17
N GLU A 84 -5.46 7.04 15.34
CA GLU A 84 -6.15 5.92 15.99
C GLU A 84 -6.25 4.68 15.09
N VAL A 85 -6.00 4.80 13.77
CA VAL A 85 -6.07 3.66 12.85
C VAL A 85 -4.80 2.82 12.97
N LYS A 86 -4.95 1.65 13.60
CA LYS A 86 -3.90 0.61 13.71
C LYS A 86 -4.07 -0.41 12.57
N PHE A 87 -2.95 -0.87 12.01
CA PHE A 87 -2.91 -1.75 10.85
C PHE A 87 -2.39 -3.14 11.16
#